data_AF-A0A6A6JGM6-F1
#
_entry.id   AF-A0A6A6JGM6-F1
#
_cell.length_a   1.000
_cell.length_b   1.000
_cell.length_c   1.000
_cell.angle_alpha   90.00
_cell.angle_beta   90.00
_cell.angle_gamma   90.00
#
_symmetry.space_group_name_H-M   'P 1'
#
loop_
_entity.id
_entity.type
_entity.pdbx_description
1 polymer ?
#
loop_
_entity_poly.entity_id
_entity_poly.type
_entity_poly.pdbx_seq_one_letter_code
_entity_poly.pdbx_strand_id
1 'polypeptide(L)'
;MSARIPTRRIGQHALSTTSLRPSTTHLLSPSSPLPLPLTPTRYLSLKERFARLRSPFKKEKAPPDYSNPILTKYLLDQERLKKQNQIVESEEKRRQRMKPKSGGLNEKTSLFNPRLEVPGWREGMSEEEQKVWDEKVKVERERQDKEKAKRLAAMALDPDPRARALWERRLVIRQVQRRGRVTRDVQLARLERESVYKSIPLRTSVKKLTKIMNMIQGKTVEEALVQLRFNPKKVARDVYKGLQIARDEAIVKRGMGLGGIQPTPELEDPEEVDLEMEPDESQEDFEARVEAAQKAREGKIKAIEEKLLSRGTFVRPKIGPGIEIELKDGRRKRVHDPTEMYIDQAYVGRLQNYYSRSYRARGRVDRLTHRMSTFTVVLKEEKTRMRISDEIKKKRDNRKLWTALPDRPVLAQQQYCLW
;
A
#
# COMPACT_ATOMS: atom_id res chain seq x y z
N MET A 1 10.82 25.81 40.09
CA MET A 1 9.89 24.68 39.86
C MET A 1 8.54 25.07 40.41
N SER A 2 7.53 25.28 39.57
CA SER A 2 6.17 25.62 39.99
C SER A 2 5.19 24.56 39.47
N ALA A 3 4.73 23.71 40.38
CA ALA A 3 3.74 22.70 40.10
C ALA A 3 2.37 23.37 39.91
N ARG A 4 1.80 23.27 38.71
CA ARG A 4 0.40 23.63 38.44
C ARG A 4 -0.50 22.50 38.96
N ILE A 5 -1.12 22.72 40.11
CA ILE A 5 -2.27 21.95 40.58
C ILE A 5 -3.53 22.52 39.88
N PRO A 6 -4.38 21.70 39.25
CA PRO A 6 -5.65 22.18 38.72
C PRO A 6 -6.65 22.42 39.86
N THR A 7 -7.24 23.61 39.89
CA THR A 7 -8.30 23.99 40.83
C THR A 7 -9.54 23.12 40.61
N ARG A 8 -9.91 22.34 41.63
CA ARG A 8 -11.22 21.69 41.75
C ARG A 8 -12.33 22.75 41.70
N ARG A 9 -13.35 22.53 40.86
CA ARG A 9 -14.68 23.12 41.03
C ARG A 9 -15.24 22.66 42.37
N ILE A 10 -15.35 23.58 43.31
CA ILE A 10 -16.22 23.48 44.48
C ILE A 10 -17.41 24.40 44.19
N GLY A 11 -18.63 23.89 44.43
CA GLY A 11 -19.85 24.69 44.52
C GLY A 11 -20.72 24.69 43.27
N GLN A 12 -21.68 23.78 43.20
CA GLN A 12 -23.09 24.18 43.12
C GLN A 12 -23.94 23.20 43.94
N HIS A 13 -24.81 23.80 44.75
CA HIS A 13 -25.56 23.19 45.82
C HIS A 13 -26.82 22.47 45.31
N ALA A 14 -27.23 21.51 46.13
CA ALA A 14 -28.49 20.80 46.08
C ALA A 14 -29.68 21.76 46.18
N LEU A 15 -30.54 21.79 45.16
CA LEU A 15 -31.96 22.13 45.24
C LEU A 15 -32.69 21.49 44.03
N SER A 16 -33.25 20.30 44.21
CA SER A 16 -34.49 19.86 43.52
C SER A 16 -35.01 18.55 44.14
N THR A 17 -35.57 18.69 45.33
CA THR A 17 -36.52 17.72 45.89
C THR A 17 -37.80 18.48 46.19
N THR A 18 -38.83 18.32 45.35
CA THR A 18 -40.27 18.43 45.66
C THR A 18 -41.09 18.47 44.37
N SER A 19 -41.44 17.30 43.83
CA SER A 19 -42.74 17.13 43.16
C SER A 19 -43.13 15.66 43.26
N LEU A 20 -43.91 15.36 44.28
CA LEU A 20 -44.65 14.12 44.44
C LEU A 20 -45.69 14.00 43.31
N ARG A 21 -45.70 12.87 42.61
CA ARG A 21 -46.92 12.29 42.01
C ARG A 21 -46.93 10.79 42.30
N PRO A 22 -48.04 10.23 42.82
CA PRO A 22 -48.13 8.81 43.16
C PRO A 22 -48.77 7.96 42.05
N SER A 23 -48.53 6.64 42.13
CA SER A 23 -49.31 5.53 41.55
C SER A 23 -49.24 5.37 40.01
N THR A 24 -49.09 4.20 39.41
CA THR A 24 -49.61 2.87 39.76
C THR A 24 -48.65 1.74 39.36
N THR A 25 -48.60 0.76 40.26
CA THR A 25 -48.19 -0.64 40.10
C THR A 25 -48.75 -1.33 38.85
N HIS A 26 -47.93 -2.14 38.17
CA HIS A 26 -48.30 -3.50 37.74
C HIS A 26 -47.03 -4.34 37.53
N LEU A 27 -46.81 -5.29 38.44
CA LEU A 27 -46.01 -6.49 38.23
C LEU A 27 -46.95 -7.57 37.66
N LEU A 28 -46.60 -8.20 36.54
CA LEU A 28 -47.01 -9.57 36.23
C LEU A 28 -45.90 -10.27 35.44
N SER A 29 -45.73 -11.53 35.83
CA SER A 29 -44.67 -12.51 35.57
C SER A 29 -44.80 -13.19 34.17
N PRO A 30 -43.79 -13.95 33.70
CA PRO A 30 -43.76 -14.54 32.37
C PRO A 30 -44.33 -15.97 32.36
N SER A 31 -45.18 -16.31 31.39
CA SER A 31 -45.37 -17.71 30.96
C SER A 31 -46.15 -17.85 29.64
N SER A 32 -45.61 -18.72 28.78
CA SER A 32 -46.31 -19.53 27.75
C SER A 32 -46.46 -18.92 26.33
N PRO A 33 -46.73 -19.74 25.29
CA PRO A 33 -45.74 -20.07 24.27
C PRO A 33 -46.15 -19.65 22.84
N LEU A 34 -45.20 -19.79 21.92
CA LEU A 34 -45.31 -19.63 20.46
C LEU A 34 -46.60 -20.22 19.85
N PRO A 35 -47.16 -19.57 18.82
CA PRO A 35 -47.72 -20.25 17.68
C PRO A 35 -46.88 -19.98 16.42
N LEU A 36 -46.23 -21.03 15.93
CA LEU A 36 -45.70 -21.10 14.58
C LEU A 36 -46.88 -21.07 13.58
N PRO A 37 -46.90 -20.20 12.57
CA PRO A 37 -47.79 -20.42 11.43
C PRO A 37 -47.18 -21.54 10.56
N LEU A 38 -47.77 -22.74 10.67
CA LEU A 38 -47.67 -23.82 9.70
C LEU A 38 -48.15 -23.30 8.34
N THR A 39 -47.23 -22.83 7.51
CA THR A 39 -47.45 -22.68 6.08
C THR A 39 -46.84 -23.89 5.38
N PRO A 40 -47.57 -24.60 4.52
CA PRO A 40 -47.01 -25.74 3.80
C PRO A 40 -45.94 -25.22 2.84
N THR A 41 -44.70 -25.62 3.09
CA THR A 41 -43.56 -25.43 2.18
C THR A 41 -43.82 -26.25 0.92
N ARG A 42 -44.46 -25.63 -0.07
CA ARG A 42 -44.37 -26.13 -1.45
C ARG A 42 -42.90 -26.09 -1.85
N TYR A 43 -42.29 -27.25 -2.04
CA TYR A 43 -40.99 -27.40 -2.66
C TYR A 43 -41.09 -26.92 -4.13
N LEU A 44 -40.99 -25.60 -4.33
CA LEU A 44 -40.78 -25.03 -5.65
C LEU A 44 -39.41 -25.51 -6.15
N SER A 45 -39.39 -26.09 -7.35
CA SER A 45 -38.17 -26.61 -7.95
C SER A 45 -37.13 -25.49 -8.09
N LEU A 46 -35.83 -25.85 -8.09
CA LEU A 46 -34.75 -24.88 -8.30
C LEU A 46 -34.97 -24.02 -9.56
N LYS A 47 -35.65 -24.55 -10.57
CA LYS A 47 -36.01 -23.86 -11.81
C LYS A 47 -36.93 -22.65 -11.60
N GLU A 48 -37.83 -22.70 -10.61
CA GLU A 48 -38.79 -21.62 -10.32
C GLU A 48 -38.19 -20.53 -9.40
N ARG A 49 -37.23 -20.88 -8.54
CA ARG A 49 -36.49 -19.90 -7.72
C ARG A 49 -35.60 -19.00 -8.57
N PHE A 50 -34.99 -19.52 -9.63
CA PHE A 50 -34.21 -18.73 -10.58
C PHE A 50 -35.07 -17.84 -11.51
N ALA A 51 -36.34 -18.20 -11.74
CA ALA A 51 -37.24 -17.42 -12.59
C ALA A 51 -37.72 -16.12 -11.93
N ARG A 52 -37.81 -16.08 -10.59
CA ARG A 52 -38.32 -14.92 -9.83
C ARG A 52 -37.27 -13.86 -9.46
N LEU A 53 -35.98 -14.17 -9.63
CA LEU A 53 -34.88 -13.21 -9.42
C LEU A 53 -34.53 -12.39 -10.68
N ARG A 54 -35.19 -12.63 -11.82
CA ARG A 54 -35.14 -11.71 -12.96
C ARG A 54 -36.18 -10.63 -12.73
N SER A 55 -35.73 -9.40 -12.48
CA SER A 55 -36.59 -8.22 -12.54
C SER A 55 -37.31 -8.16 -13.90
N PRO A 56 -38.45 -7.45 -14.02
CA PRO A 56 -39.10 -7.24 -15.30
C PRO A 56 -38.27 -6.22 -16.09
N PHE A 57 -37.10 -6.63 -16.60
CA PHE A 57 -36.49 -5.94 -17.72
C PHE A 57 -37.45 -6.09 -18.88
N LYS A 58 -37.98 -4.94 -19.31
CA LYS A 58 -38.71 -4.72 -20.56
C LYS A 58 -38.07 -5.60 -21.63
N LYS A 59 -38.79 -6.61 -22.11
CA LYS A 59 -38.35 -7.47 -23.21
C LYS A 59 -38.21 -6.55 -24.43
N GLU A 60 -36.99 -6.08 -24.70
CA GLU A 60 -36.71 -5.35 -25.93
C GLU A 60 -37.13 -6.26 -27.08
N LYS A 61 -38.03 -5.77 -27.94
CA LYS A 61 -38.40 -6.51 -29.15
C LYS A 61 -37.12 -6.73 -29.94
N ALA A 62 -36.86 -7.98 -30.36
CA ALA A 62 -35.73 -8.27 -31.22
C ALA A 62 -35.74 -7.31 -32.42
N PRO A 63 -34.58 -6.74 -32.79
CA PRO A 63 -34.53 -5.82 -33.92
C PRO A 63 -35.08 -6.52 -35.17
N PRO A 64 -35.82 -5.81 -36.06
CA PRO A 64 -36.34 -6.40 -37.28
C PRO A 64 -35.19 -7.01 -38.09
N ASP A 65 -35.37 -8.27 -38.48
CA ASP A 65 -34.39 -9.04 -39.23
C ASP A 65 -34.39 -8.57 -40.69
N TYR A 66 -33.39 -7.79 -41.08
CA TYR A 66 -33.21 -7.27 -42.44
C TYR A 66 -32.44 -8.23 -43.36
N SER A 67 -32.24 -9.49 -42.94
CA SER A 67 -31.55 -10.47 -43.76
C SER A 67 -32.40 -10.86 -44.98
N ASN A 68 -31.77 -10.85 -46.16
CA ASN A 68 -32.42 -11.31 -47.39
C ASN A 68 -32.38 -12.85 -47.43
N PRO A 69 -33.53 -13.54 -47.31
CA PRO A 69 -33.57 -15.00 -47.16
C PRO A 69 -33.08 -15.75 -48.42
N ILE A 70 -33.05 -15.08 -49.57
CA ILE A 70 -32.55 -15.65 -50.83
C ILE A 70 -31.02 -15.58 -50.85
N LEU A 71 -30.45 -14.45 -50.41
CA LEU A 71 -29.01 -14.26 -50.36
C LEU A 71 -28.36 -15.17 -49.31
N THR A 72 -29.02 -15.37 -48.15
CA THR A 72 -28.53 -16.30 -47.13
C THR A 72 -28.57 -17.74 -47.61
N LYS A 73 -29.61 -18.15 -48.35
CA LYS A 73 -29.65 -19.47 -49.01
C LYS A 73 -28.54 -19.64 -50.05
N TYR A 74 -28.32 -18.63 -50.89
CA TYR A 74 -27.27 -18.68 -51.91
C TYR A 74 -25.87 -18.78 -51.30
N LEU A 75 -25.59 -18.03 -50.24
CA LEU A 75 -24.30 -18.11 -49.52
C LEU A 75 -24.13 -19.46 -48.82
N LEU A 76 -25.20 -20.02 -48.24
CA LEU A 76 -25.17 -21.37 -47.65
C LEU A 76 -24.90 -22.46 -48.69
N ASP A 77 -25.48 -22.35 -49.89
CA ASP A 77 -25.21 -23.31 -50.97
C ASP A 77 -23.80 -23.16 -51.55
N GLN A 78 -23.30 -21.92 -51.66
CA GLN A 78 -21.89 -21.65 -51.99
C GLN A 78 -20.94 -22.27 -50.95
N GLU A 79 -21.24 -22.15 -49.66
CA GLU A 79 -20.45 -22.76 -48.60
C GLU A 79 -20.53 -24.30 -48.60
N ARG A 80 -21.69 -24.86 -48.94
CA ARG A 80 -21.87 -26.32 -49.11
C ARG A 80 -21.06 -26.86 -50.27
N LEU A 81 -21.08 -26.17 -51.42
CA LEU A 81 -20.28 -26.53 -52.60
C LEU A 81 -18.78 -26.42 -52.30
N LYS A 82 -18.35 -25.36 -51.62
CA LYS A 82 -16.96 -25.22 -51.14
C LYS A 82 -16.56 -26.34 -50.19
N LYS A 83 -17.43 -26.73 -49.25
CA LYS A 83 -17.18 -27.86 -48.36
C LYS A 83 -17.10 -29.19 -49.10
N GLN A 84 -17.98 -29.45 -50.07
CA GLN A 84 -17.91 -30.65 -50.90
C GLN A 84 -16.61 -30.72 -51.70
N ASN A 85 -16.21 -29.62 -52.34
CA ASN A 85 -14.95 -29.56 -53.09
C ASN A 85 -13.73 -29.73 -52.17
N GLN A 86 -13.76 -29.16 -50.96
CA GLN A 86 -12.71 -29.38 -49.95
C GLN A 86 -12.66 -30.81 -49.45
N ILE A 87 -13.80 -31.50 -49.32
CA ILE A 87 -13.85 -32.90 -48.92
C ILE A 87 -13.23 -33.77 -50.02
N VAL A 88 -13.61 -33.57 -51.29
CA VAL A 88 -13.06 -34.29 -52.44
C VAL A 88 -11.54 -34.04 -52.58
N GLU A 89 -11.09 -32.78 -52.48
CA GLU A 89 -9.65 -32.46 -52.46
C GLU A 89 -8.91 -33.09 -51.27
N SER A 90 -9.55 -33.17 -50.09
CA SER A 90 -8.95 -33.77 -48.90
C SER A 90 -8.84 -35.30 -49.02
N GLU A 91 -9.76 -35.94 -49.73
CA GLU A 91 -9.73 -37.38 -50.00
C GLU A 91 -8.66 -37.74 -51.04
N GLU A 92 -8.50 -36.92 -52.09
CA GLU A 92 -7.39 -37.05 -53.05
C GLU A 92 -6.03 -36.81 -52.39
N LYS A 93 -5.91 -35.79 -51.53
CA LYS A 93 -4.69 -35.51 -50.74
C LYS A 93 -4.40 -36.56 -49.67
N ARG A 94 -5.38 -37.35 -49.20
CA ARG A 94 -5.17 -38.49 -48.28
C ARG A 94 -4.66 -39.74 -49.00
N ARG A 95 -5.02 -39.93 -50.28
CA ARG A 95 -4.55 -41.06 -51.11
C ARG A 95 -3.08 -40.93 -51.55
N GLN A 96 -2.53 -39.72 -51.59
CA GLN A 96 -1.13 -39.44 -51.99
C GLN A 96 -0.15 -39.17 -50.82
N ARG A 97 -0.34 -39.77 -49.64
CA ARG A 97 0.60 -39.55 -48.51
C ARG A 97 1.72 -40.58 -48.47
N MET A 98 2.88 -40.22 -49.04
CA MET A 98 4.16 -40.85 -48.72
C MET A 98 4.48 -40.66 -47.23
N LYS A 99 4.97 -41.70 -46.55
CA LYS A 99 5.38 -41.61 -45.13
C LYS A 99 6.57 -40.64 -44.99
N PRO A 100 6.52 -39.66 -44.05
CA PRO A 100 7.63 -38.73 -43.87
C PRO A 100 8.84 -39.46 -43.28
N LYS A 101 10.02 -39.25 -43.90
CA LYS A 101 11.31 -39.59 -43.30
C LYS A 101 11.57 -38.64 -42.13
N SER A 102 11.90 -39.17 -40.97
CA SER A 102 12.32 -38.39 -39.80
C SER A 102 13.71 -37.79 -40.07
N GLY A 103 13.76 -36.51 -40.41
CA GLY A 103 14.99 -35.72 -40.49
C GLY A 103 15.25 -34.98 -39.18
N GLY A 104 16.50 -34.98 -38.72
CA GLY A 104 16.94 -34.16 -37.60
C GLY A 104 16.83 -32.66 -37.93
N LEU A 105 16.48 -31.85 -36.92
CA LEU A 105 16.26 -30.41 -37.04
C LEU A 105 17.58 -29.67 -37.29
N ASN A 106 17.72 -29.06 -38.47
CA ASN A 106 18.68 -27.97 -38.68
C ASN A 106 18.04 -26.67 -38.18
N GLU A 107 18.63 -26.02 -37.16
CA GLU A 107 18.10 -24.79 -36.54
C GLU A 107 17.87 -23.65 -37.54
N LYS A 108 18.68 -23.58 -38.60
CA LYS A 108 18.61 -22.51 -39.62
C LYS A 108 17.51 -22.70 -40.66
N THR A 109 17.00 -23.93 -40.81
CA THR A 109 15.93 -24.27 -41.78
C THR A 109 14.68 -24.79 -41.07
N SER A 110 14.48 -24.41 -39.81
CA SER A 110 13.27 -24.76 -39.08
C SER A 110 12.08 -24.01 -39.68
N LEU A 111 11.08 -24.76 -40.14
CA LEU A 111 9.77 -24.24 -40.55
C LEU A 111 9.11 -23.37 -39.46
N PHE A 112 9.57 -23.50 -38.20
CA PHE A 112 9.10 -22.77 -37.03
C PHE A 112 10.16 -21.76 -36.55
N ASN A 113 10.66 -20.88 -37.43
CA ASN A 113 11.46 -19.74 -36.97
C ASN A 113 10.52 -18.70 -36.35
N PRO A 114 10.64 -18.37 -35.04
CA PRO A 114 9.75 -17.41 -34.39
C PRO A 114 9.79 -16.01 -35.02
N ARG A 115 10.86 -15.70 -35.78
CA ARG A 115 11.03 -14.47 -36.55
C ARG A 115 10.18 -14.44 -37.84
N LEU A 116 10.01 -15.58 -38.51
CA LEU A 116 9.18 -15.73 -39.73
C LEU A 116 7.69 -15.58 -39.43
N GLU A 117 7.26 -15.94 -38.21
CA GLU A 117 5.86 -15.91 -37.79
C GLU A 117 5.33 -14.51 -37.44
N VAL A 118 6.23 -13.53 -37.26
CA VAL A 118 5.85 -12.16 -36.91
C VAL A 118 5.52 -11.37 -38.20
N PRO A 119 4.30 -10.83 -38.34
CA PRO A 119 3.90 -10.08 -39.53
C PRO A 119 4.85 -8.93 -39.87
N GLY A 120 5.33 -8.89 -41.12
CA GLY A 120 6.19 -7.82 -41.63
C GLY A 120 7.70 -8.10 -41.64
N TRP A 121 8.13 -9.26 -41.14
CA TRP A 121 9.50 -9.74 -41.32
C TRP A 121 9.71 -10.23 -42.77
N ARG A 122 10.89 -9.95 -43.35
CA ARG A 122 11.30 -10.42 -44.69
C ARG A 122 12.74 -10.93 -44.66
N GLU A 123 12.99 -11.98 -45.41
CA GLU A 123 14.33 -12.53 -45.62
C GLU A 123 15.11 -11.57 -46.54
N GLY A 124 16.26 -11.06 -46.08
CA GLY A 124 17.10 -10.10 -46.83
C GLY A 124 17.04 -8.62 -46.39
N MET A 125 16.40 -8.30 -45.27
CA MET A 125 16.44 -6.94 -44.67
C MET A 125 17.86 -6.54 -44.28
N SER A 126 18.24 -5.26 -44.39
CA SER A 126 19.55 -4.79 -43.91
C SER A 126 19.68 -4.98 -42.40
N GLU A 127 20.89 -5.10 -41.86
CA GLU A 127 21.10 -5.28 -40.41
C GLU A 127 20.50 -4.15 -39.57
N GLU A 128 20.49 -2.93 -40.10
CA GLU A 128 19.88 -1.77 -39.46
C GLU A 128 18.35 -1.86 -39.46
N GLU A 129 17.76 -2.28 -40.58
CA GLU A 129 16.32 -2.49 -40.69
C GLU A 129 15.84 -3.64 -39.79
N GLN A 130 16.66 -4.69 -39.62
CA GLN A 130 16.41 -5.79 -38.70
C GLN A 130 16.39 -5.32 -37.24
N LYS A 131 17.37 -4.51 -36.82
CA LYS A 131 17.43 -3.95 -35.45
C LYS A 131 16.21 -3.07 -35.15
N VAL A 132 15.86 -2.15 -36.05
CA VAL A 132 14.69 -1.26 -35.89
C VAL A 132 13.39 -2.08 -35.81
N TRP A 133 13.30 -3.17 -36.56
CA TRP A 133 12.13 -4.04 -36.53
C TRP A 133 12.07 -4.88 -35.25
N ASP A 134 13.19 -5.44 -34.80
CA ASP A 134 13.28 -6.19 -33.53
C ASP A 134 12.91 -5.30 -32.33
N GLU A 135 13.35 -4.03 -32.34
CA GLU A 135 12.94 -3.03 -31.35
C GLU A 135 11.43 -2.78 -31.37
N LYS A 136 10.82 -2.64 -32.56
CA LYS A 136 9.35 -2.49 -32.69
C LYS A 136 8.61 -3.70 -32.14
N VAL A 137 9.05 -4.91 -32.46
CA VAL A 137 8.46 -6.16 -31.95
C VAL A 137 8.61 -6.26 -30.45
N LYS A 138 9.76 -5.87 -29.90
CA LYS A 138 9.99 -5.82 -28.46
C LYS A 138 9.02 -4.86 -27.77
N VAL A 139 8.86 -3.64 -28.30
CA VAL A 139 7.92 -2.64 -27.76
C VAL A 139 6.47 -3.14 -27.82
N GLU A 140 6.06 -3.76 -28.92
CA GLU A 140 4.70 -4.33 -29.05
C GLU A 140 4.48 -5.52 -28.09
N ARG A 141 5.46 -6.42 -27.94
CA ARG A 141 5.40 -7.51 -26.94
C ARG A 141 5.30 -6.95 -25.52
N GLU A 142 6.14 -5.99 -25.16
CA GLU A 142 6.08 -5.33 -23.85
C GLU A 142 4.71 -4.67 -23.61
N ARG A 143 4.12 -4.06 -24.64
CA ARG A 143 2.77 -3.50 -24.56
C ARG A 143 1.71 -4.59 -24.34
N GLN A 144 1.75 -5.67 -25.10
CA GLN A 144 0.82 -6.80 -24.94
C GLN A 144 0.96 -7.45 -23.56
N ASP A 145 2.19 -7.61 -23.07
CA ASP A 145 2.47 -8.14 -21.73
C ASP A 145 1.93 -7.21 -20.64
N LYS A 146 2.10 -5.89 -20.79
CA LYS A 146 1.48 -4.88 -19.90
C LYS A 146 -0.04 -4.97 -19.93
N GLU A 147 -0.66 -5.12 -21.09
CA GLU A 147 -2.12 -5.26 -21.24
C GLU A 147 -2.63 -6.57 -20.63
N LYS A 148 -1.91 -7.69 -20.84
CA LYS A 148 -2.21 -8.99 -20.25
C LYS A 148 -2.07 -8.94 -18.73
N ALA A 149 -0.99 -8.35 -18.22
CA ALA A 149 -0.78 -8.14 -16.78
C ALA A 149 -1.90 -7.27 -16.18
N LYS A 150 -2.29 -6.18 -16.86
CA LYS A 150 -3.44 -5.34 -16.47
C LYS A 150 -4.74 -6.13 -16.45
N ARG A 151 -5.00 -6.96 -17.47
CA ARG A 151 -6.21 -7.80 -17.56
C ARG A 151 -6.27 -8.83 -16.43
N LEU A 152 -5.15 -9.50 -16.15
CA LEU A 152 -5.05 -10.46 -15.04
C LEU A 152 -5.21 -9.77 -13.69
N ALA A 153 -4.61 -8.59 -13.51
CA ALA A 153 -4.71 -7.81 -12.28
C ALA A 153 -6.05 -7.08 -12.13
N ALA A 154 -6.82 -6.86 -13.20
CA ALA A 154 -8.04 -6.05 -13.18
C ALA A 154 -9.06 -6.56 -12.13
N MET A 155 -9.26 -7.87 -12.05
CA MET A 155 -10.16 -8.46 -11.06
C MET A 155 -9.67 -8.26 -9.61
N ALA A 156 -8.36 -8.22 -9.38
CA ALA A 156 -7.77 -8.01 -8.06
C ALA A 156 -7.68 -6.52 -7.68
N LEU A 157 -7.41 -5.64 -8.65
CA LEU A 157 -7.25 -4.19 -8.45
C LEU A 157 -8.60 -3.47 -8.37
N ASP A 158 -9.58 -3.86 -9.19
CA ASP A 158 -10.90 -3.22 -9.28
C ASP A 158 -12.02 -4.28 -9.31
N PRO A 159 -12.32 -4.93 -8.17
CA PRO A 159 -13.32 -5.99 -8.12
C PRO A 159 -14.76 -5.48 -8.37
N ASP A 160 -15.04 -4.19 -8.12
CA ASP A 160 -16.34 -3.55 -8.38
C ASP A 160 -16.16 -2.20 -9.09
N PRO A 161 -16.08 -2.20 -10.43
CA PRO A 161 -15.87 -0.98 -11.21
C PRO A 161 -17.05 -0.01 -11.12
N ARG A 162 -18.27 -0.51 -10.86
CA ARG A 162 -19.47 0.34 -10.78
C ARG A 162 -19.45 1.17 -9.50
N ALA A 163 -19.10 0.55 -8.37
CA ALA A 163 -18.95 1.26 -7.10
C ALA A 163 -17.84 2.32 -7.19
N ARG A 164 -16.71 1.99 -7.81
CA ARG A 164 -15.61 2.96 -8.04
C ARG A 164 -16.07 4.15 -8.88
N ALA A 165 -16.76 3.93 -10.00
CA ALA A 165 -17.25 5.01 -10.87
C ALA A 165 -18.24 5.96 -10.14
N LEU A 166 -19.13 5.43 -9.30
CA LEU A 166 -20.04 6.24 -8.48
C LEU A 166 -19.28 7.08 -7.44
N TRP A 167 -18.26 6.50 -6.82
CA TRP A 167 -17.40 7.20 -5.87
C TRP A 167 -16.57 8.31 -6.55
N GLU A 168 -16.00 8.04 -7.72
CA GLU A 168 -15.28 9.03 -8.53
C GLU A 168 -16.19 10.19 -8.91
N ARG A 169 -17.39 9.91 -9.42
CA ARG A 169 -18.40 10.93 -9.70
C ARG A 169 -18.68 11.80 -8.47
N ARG A 170 -18.85 11.18 -7.29
CA ARG A 170 -19.08 11.92 -6.03
C ARG A 170 -17.90 12.80 -5.65
N LEU A 171 -16.66 12.33 -5.84
CA LEU A 171 -15.45 13.13 -5.58
C LEU A 171 -15.31 14.30 -6.56
N VAL A 172 -15.53 14.08 -7.85
CA VAL A 172 -15.48 15.12 -8.88
C VAL A 172 -16.51 16.21 -8.58
N ILE A 173 -17.76 15.84 -8.27
CA ILE A 173 -18.79 16.81 -7.88
C ILE A 173 -18.34 17.62 -6.66
N ARG A 174 -17.79 16.96 -5.62
CA ARG A 174 -17.28 17.65 -4.42
C ARG A 174 -16.14 18.62 -4.76
N GLN A 175 -15.25 18.25 -5.68
CA GLN A 175 -14.16 19.11 -6.13
C GLN A 175 -14.67 20.34 -6.90
N VAL A 176 -15.63 20.14 -7.80
CA VAL A 176 -16.30 21.23 -8.54
C VAL A 176 -17.02 22.18 -7.59
N GLN A 177 -17.76 21.65 -6.62
CA GLN A 177 -18.44 22.47 -5.58
C GLN A 177 -17.46 23.34 -4.79
N ARG A 178 -16.26 22.84 -4.52
CA ARG A 178 -15.19 23.60 -3.85
C ARG A 178 -14.44 24.57 -4.76
N ARG A 179 -14.74 24.59 -6.07
CA ARG A 179 -14.08 25.45 -7.07
C ARG A 179 -12.56 25.33 -7.04
N GLY A 180 -12.05 24.12 -6.83
CA GLY A 180 -10.60 23.86 -6.75
C GLY A 180 -9.93 24.20 -5.42
N ARG A 181 -10.65 24.73 -4.42
CA ARG A 181 -10.06 24.99 -3.08
C ARG A 181 -9.74 23.69 -2.35
N VAL A 182 -8.47 23.51 -2.00
CA VAL A 182 -7.96 22.32 -1.31
C VAL A 182 -8.01 22.54 0.20
N THR A 183 -8.52 21.56 0.95
CA THR A 183 -8.45 21.57 2.42
C THR A 183 -7.03 21.24 2.88
N ARG A 184 -6.62 21.80 4.01
CA ARG A 184 -5.30 21.58 4.60
C ARG A 184 -4.91 20.10 4.66
N ASP A 185 -5.81 19.22 5.09
CA ASP A 185 -5.55 17.78 5.18
C ASP A 185 -5.19 17.15 3.82
N VAL A 186 -5.84 17.61 2.75
CA VAL A 186 -5.57 17.13 1.39
C VAL A 186 -4.25 17.69 0.88
N GLN A 187 -3.94 18.95 1.22
CA GLN A 187 -2.64 19.54 0.88
C GLN A 187 -1.49 18.82 1.58
N LEU A 188 -1.64 18.49 2.88
CA LEU A 188 -0.66 17.73 3.65
C LEU A 188 -0.49 16.31 3.08
N ALA A 189 -1.59 15.61 2.81
CA ALA A 189 -1.53 14.26 2.22
C ALA A 189 -0.84 14.22 0.84
N ARG A 190 -0.82 15.33 0.09
CA ARG A 190 -0.09 15.46 -1.17
C ARG A 190 1.39 15.79 -0.99
N LEU A 191 1.74 16.59 0.02
CA LEU A 191 3.08 17.13 0.22
C LEU A 191 3.98 16.30 1.13
N GLU A 192 3.38 15.60 2.09
CA GLU A 192 4.06 14.86 3.15
C GLU A 192 3.84 13.38 2.95
N ARG A 193 4.94 12.62 2.89
CA ARG A 193 4.87 11.17 2.84
C ARG A 193 4.61 10.62 4.24
N GLU A 194 3.75 9.62 4.32
CA GLU A 194 3.56 8.80 5.53
C GLU A 194 3.53 7.31 5.18
N SER A 195 4.06 6.48 6.07
CA SER A 195 4.05 5.02 5.95
C SER A 195 3.58 4.42 7.27
N VAL A 196 2.54 3.58 7.22
CA VAL A 196 1.99 2.91 8.39
C VAL A 196 2.37 1.45 8.32
N TYR A 197 3.14 0.98 9.30
CA TYR A 197 3.51 -0.42 9.43
C TYR A 197 2.82 -1.05 10.63
N LYS A 198 2.26 -2.24 10.44
CA LYS A 198 1.65 -3.05 11.51
C LYS A 198 2.41 -4.36 11.64
N SER A 199 2.81 -4.68 12.87
CA SER A 199 3.56 -5.90 13.16
C SER A 199 2.69 -7.17 13.10
N ILE A 200 3.38 -8.30 12.99
CA ILE A 200 2.86 -9.64 13.26
C ILE A 200 2.37 -9.74 14.74
N PRO A 201 1.41 -10.63 15.06
CA PRO A 201 1.03 -10.94 16.43
C PRO A 201 2.21 -11.35 17.32
N LEU A 202 2.49 -10.57 18.36
CA LEU A 202 3.53 -10.84 19.36
C LEU A 202 2.93 -11.46 20.62
N ARG A 203 3.65 -12.44 21.20
CA ARG A 203 3.29 -13.09 22.47
C ARG A 203 3.66 -12.23 23.67
N THR A 204 3.07 -11.06 23.77
CA THR A 204 3.30 -10.11 24.85
C THR A 204 2.04 -9.34 25.22
N SER A 205 2.05 -8.77 26.42
CA SER A 205 0.99 -7.89 26.90
C SER A 205 1.18 -6.47 26.39
N VAL A 206 0.08 -5.79 26.08
CA VAL A 206 0.06 -4.36 25.70
C VAL A 206 0.90 -3.53 26.65
N LYS A 207 0.70 -3.67 27.97
CA LYS A 207 1.42 -2.88 28.98
C LYS A 207 2.95 -2.99 28.88
N LYS A 208 3.47 -4.16 28.49
CA LYS A 208 4.91 -4.38 28.33
C LYS A 208 5.42 -3.77 27.02
N LEU A 209 4.65 -3.93 25.94
CA LEU A 209 5.00 -3.39 24.63
C LEU A 209 4.89 -1.85 24.58
N THR A 210 3.90 -1.27 25.25
CA THR A 210 3.71 0.20 25.35
C THR A 210 4.94 0.89 25.93
N LYS A 211 5.63 0.29 26.91
CA LYS A 211 6.87 0.88 27.47
C LYS A 211 7.96 1.05 26.41
N ILE A 212 8.07 0.10 25.49
CA ILE A 212 9.05 0.15 24.39
C ILE A 212 8.59 1.13 23.31
N MET A 213 7.30 1.13 22.94
CA MET A 213 6.76 2.05 21.94
C MET A 213 6.90 3.52 22.36
N ASN A 214 6.55 3.85 23.60
CA ASN A 214 6.71 5.21 24.11
C ASN A 214 8.18 5.66 24.16
N MET A 215 9.12 4.72 24.32
CA MET A 215 10.56 5.01 24.36
C MET A 215 11.12 5.37 22.97
N ILE A 216 10.56 4.80 21.90
CA ILE A 216 10.99 5.05 20.51
C ILE A 216 10.16 6.15 19.82
N GLN A 217 8.98 6.47 20.36
CA GLN A 217 8.13 7.52 19.82
C GLN A 217 8.87 8.86 19.78
N GLY A 218 8.85 9.52 18.63
CA GLY A 218 9.54 10.80 18.44
C GLY A 218 11.05 10.70 18.19
N LYS A 219 11.65 9.50 18.16
CA LYS A 219 13.04 9.33 17.71
C LYS A 219 13.11 9.18 16.20
N THR A 220 14.30 9.41 15.62
CA THR A 220 14.56 9.00 14.23
C THR A 220 14.56 7.48 14.14
N VAL A 221 14.33 6.93 12.95
CA VAL A 221 14.30 5.46 12.77
C VAL A 221 15.64 4.85 13.16
N GLU A 222 16.75 5.48 12.76
CA GLU A 222 18.11 5.04 13.07
C GLU A 222 18.41 5.10 14.58
N GLU A 223 18.07 6.20 15.24
CA GLU A 223 18.23 6.33 16.70
C GLU A 223 17.39 5.29 17.45
N ALA A 224 16.15 5.06 17.01
CA ALA A 224 15.27 4.06 17.59
C ALA A 224 15.84 2.63 17.42
N LEU A 225 16.41 2.29 16.27
CA LEU A 225 17.06 1.00 16.03
C LEU A 225 18.23 0.79 16.99
N VAL A 226 19.08 1.80 17.18
CA VAL A 226 20.19 1.74 18.16
C VAL A 226 19.64 1.52 19.58
N GLN A 227 18.60 2.26 19.97
CA GLN A 227 17.99 2.13 21.30
C GLN A 227 17.36 0.75 21.53
N LEU A 228 16.73 0.17 20.52
CA LEU A 228 16.14 -1.17 20.59
C LEU A 228 17.21 -2.27 20.63
N ARG A 229 18.35 -2.08 19.93
CA ARG A 229 19.48 -3.03 19.91
C ARG A 229 20.03 -3.27 21.31
N PHE A 230 20.21 -2.21 22.09
CA PHE A 230 20.78 -2.28 23.44
C PHE A 230 19.72 -2.44 24.55
N ASN A 231 18.44 -2.58 24.19
CA ASN A 231 17.40 -2.73 25.17
C ASN A 231 17.36 -4.18 25.71
N PRO A 232 17.41 -4.39 27.04
CA PRO A 232 17.42 -5.73 27.63
C PRO A 232 16.07 -6.47 27.53
N LYS A 233 14.98 -5.79 27.15
CA LYS A 233 13.67 -6.45 27.05
C LYS A 233 13.62 -7.37 25.83
N LYS A 234 13.24 -8.64 26.02
CA LYS A 234 13.08 -9.64 24.94
C LYS A 234 12.27 -9.10 23.75
N VAL A 235 11.16 -8.42 24.04
CA VAL A 235 10.24 -7.86 23.05
C VAL A 235 10.90 -6.78 22.18
N ALA A 236 11.95 -6.10 22.67
CA ALA A 236 12.67 -5.09 21.88
C ALA A 236 13.33 -5.69 20.63
N ARG A 237 13.74 -6.96 20.68
CA ARG A 237 14.28 -7.69 19.52
C ARG A 237 13.24 -7.85 18.41
N ASP A 238 12.00 -8.12 18.77
CA ASP A 238 10.89 -8.26 17.81
C ASP A 238 10.52 -6.89 17.22
N VAL A 239 10.51 -5.84 18.07
CA VAL A 239 10.27 -4.47 17.63
C VAL A 239 11.37 -3.96 16.70
N TYR A 240 12.63 -4.30 16.99
CA TYR A 240 13.79 -3.98 16.15
C TYR A 240 13.60 -4.53 14.72
N LYS A 241 13.27 -5.82 14.60
CA LYS A 241 13.00 -6.46 13.31
C LYS A 241 11.81 -5.82 12.59
N GLY A 242 10.72 -5.55 13.31
CA GLY A 242 9.56 -4.90 12.70
C GLY A 242 9.83 -3.46 12.28
N LEU A 243 10.72 -2.74 12.97
CA LEU A 243 11.13 -1.39 12.57
C LEU A 243 12.06 -1.39 11.34
N GLN A 244 12.91 -2.41 11.18
CA GLN A 244 13.67 -2.63 9.94
C GLN A 244 12.71 -2.84 8.76
N ILE A 245 11.74 -3.76 8.89
CA ILE A 245 10.73 -3.99 7.85
C ILE A 245 9.94 -2.71 7.56
N ALA A 246 9.52 -1.97 8.59
CA ALA A 246 8.80 -0.71 8.41
C ALA A 246 9.60 0.33 7.61
N ARG A 247 10.90 0.43 7.88
CA ARG A 247 11.83 1.32 7.18
C ARG A 247 11.95 0.91 5.72
N ASP A 248 12.20 -0.36 5.47
CA ASP A 248 12.43 -0.88 4.12
C ASP A 248 11.14 -0.77 3.28
N GLU A 249 9.98 -1.07 3.87
CA GLU A 249 8.67 -0.83 3.25
C GLU A 249 8.41 0.66 2.97
N ALA A 250 8.81 1.57 3.85
CA ALA A 250 8.64 3.00 3.66
C ALA A 250 9.51 3.53 2.51
N ILE A 251 10.74 3.04 2.39
CA ILE A 251 11.64 3.37 1.27
C ILE A 251 11.03 2.86 -0.04
N VAL A 252 10.69 1.56 -0.11
CA VAL A 252 10.24 0.94 -1.36
C VAL A 252 8.84 1.41 -1.77
N LYS A 253 7.86 1.39 -0.85
CA LYS A 253 6.46 1.70 -1.19
C LYS A 253 6.17 3.20 -1.29
N ARG A 254 6.88 4.04 -0.51
CA ARG A 254 6.59 5.48 -0.43
C ARG A 254 7.73 6.36 -0.97
N GLY A 255 8.92 5.81 -1.21
CA GLY A 255 10.07 6.59 -1.66
C GLY A 255 10.59 7.54 -0.58
N MET A 256 10.49 7.16 0.70
CA MET A 256 10.97 7.98 1.81
C MET A 256 12.49 7.91 1.97
N GLY A 257 13.10 9.02 2.39
CA GLY A 257 14.52 9.03 2.78
C GLY A 257 15.51 8.87 1.62
N LEU A 258 15.11 9.11 0.38
CA LEU A 258 16.01 9.03 -0.78
C LEU A 258 16.73 10.35 -1.09
N GLY A 259 16.38 11.46 -0.45
CA GLY A 259 16.86 12.80 -0.83
C GLY A 259 18.26 13.18 -0.34
N GLY A 260 18.82 12.45 0.63
CA GLY A 260 20.16 12.70 1.16
C GLY A 260 21.30 12.11 0.32
N ILE A 261 20.97 11.28 -0.68
CA ILE A 261 21.93 10.64 -1.57
C ILE A 261 21.77 11.33 -2.92
N GLN A 262 22.56 12.37 -3.18
CA GLN A 262 22.84 12.70 -4.58
C GLN A 262 23.56 11.48 -5.17
N PRO A 263 23.33 11.12 -6.45
CA PRO A 263 24.17 10.15 -7.12
C PRO A 263 25.59 10.72 -7.15
N THR A 264 26.37 10.41 -6.13
CA THR A 264 27.81 10.60 -6.18
C THR A 264 28.30 9.58 -7.20
N PRO A 265 29.03 9.97 -8.25
CA PRO A 265 29.56 9.02 -9.25
C PRO A 265 30.36 7.87 -8.62
N GLU A 266 30.86 8.08 -7.40
CA GLU A 266 31.61 7.11 -6.60
C GLU A 266 30.78 5.90 -6.10
N LEU A 267 29.44 5.99 -6.07
CA LEU A 267 28.51 4.97 -5.56
C LEU A 267 27.69 4.31 -6.67
N GLU A 268 28.12 4.42 -7.91
CA GLU A 268 27.61 3.53 -8.97
C GLU A 268 27.94 2.09 -8.58
N ASP A 269 26.95 1.20 -8.68
CA ASP A 269 27.18 -0.24 -8.59
C ASP A 269 28.41 -0.54 -9.45
N PRO A 270 29.38 -1.34 -8.97
CA PRO A 270 30.49 -1.73 -9.82
C PRO A 270 29.85 -2.33 -11.06
N GLU A 271 29.97 -1.64 -12.19
CA GLU A 271 29.41 -2.12 -13.45
C GLU A 271 29.87 -3.57 -13.57
N GLU A 272 28.92 -4.48 -13.83
CA GLU A 272 29.29 -5.80 -14.33
C GLU A 272 29.92 -5.51 -15.69
N VAL A 273 31.23 -5.26 -15.68
CA VAL A 273 32.01 -5.19 -16.89
C VAL A 273 31.97 -6.62 -17.40
N ASP A 274 31.12 -6.86 -18.38
CA ASP A 274 31.14 -8.06 -19.20
C ASP A 274 32.51 -8.07 -19.92
N LEU A 275 33.53 -8.52 -19.19
CA LEU A 275 34.90 -8.61 -19.67
C LEU A 275 34.98 -9.85 -20.57
N GLU A 276 34.50 -9.69 -21.80
CA GLU A 276 34.81 -10.63 -22.86
C GLU A 276 36.30 -10.52 -23.21
N MET A 277 36.96 -11.66 -23.45
CA MET A 277 38.37 -11.70 -23.85
C MET A 277 38.49 -11.11 -25.25
N GLU A 278 39.25 -10.02 -25.38
CA GLU A 278 39.50 -9.41 -26.69
C GLU A 278 40.35 -10.37 -27.54
N PRO A 279 40.14 -10.43 -28.88
CA PRO A 279 40.73 -11.47 -29.72
C PRO A 279 42.27 -11.46 -29.79
N ASP A 280 42.90 -10.34 -29.42
CA ASP A 280 44.36 -10.14 -29.43
C ASP A 280 44.97 -10.03 -28.01
N GLU A 281 44.19 -10.21 -26.94
CA GLU A 281 44.69 -10.15 -25.56
C GLU A 281 45.38 -11.47 -25.14
N SER A 282 46.52 -11.37 -24.47
CA SER A 282 47.16 -12.52 -23.84
C SER A 282 46.36 -12.98 -22.61
N GLN A 283 46.41 -14.27 -22.27
CA GLN A 283 45.70 -14.81 -21.10
C GLN A 283 46.15 -14.13 -19.80
N GLU A 284 47.44 -13.79 -19.69
CA GLU A 284 48.01 -13.14 -18.50
C GLU A 284 47.49 -11.70 -18.34
N ASP A 285 47.35 -10.95 -19.44
CA ASP A 285 46.85 -9.57 -19.41
C ASP A 285 45.34 -9.53 -19.07
N PHE A 286 44.57 -10.50 -19.58
CA PHE A 286 43.15 -10.64 -19.25
C PHE A 286 42.94 -10.97 -17.77
N GLU A 287 43.72 -11.91 -17.22
CA GLU A 287 43.68 -12.25 -15.78
C GLU A 287 44.05 -11.04 -14.91
N ALA A 288 45.09 -10.28 -15.29
CA ALA A 288 45.50 -9.07 -14.57
C ALA A 288 44.41 -7.98 -14.59
N ARG A 289 43.71 -7.79 -15.72
CA ARG A 289 42.59 -6.85 -15.88
C ARG A 289 41.38 -7.25 -15.04
N VAL A 290 41.05 -8.54 -15.00
CA VAL A 290 39.99 -9.10 -14.13
C VAL A 290 40.35 -8.93 -12.65
N GLU A 291 41.60 -9.21 -12.26
CA GLU A 291 42.05 -9.06 -10.87
C GLU A 291 42.06 -7.57 -10.43
N ALA A 292 42.47 -6.66 -11.31
CA ALA A 292 42.41 -5.21 -11.05
C ALA A 292 40.97 -4.73 -10.88
N ALA A 293 40.04 -5.19 -11.72
CA ALA A 293 38.61 -4.89 -11.61
C ALA A 293 38.01 -5.44 -10.29
N GLN A 294 38.37 -6.67 -9.90
CA GLN A 294 37.96 -7.27 -8.63
C GLN A 294 38.50 -6.48 -7.43
N LYS A 295 39.79 -6.09 -7.43
CA LYS A 295 40.38 -5.26 -6.36
C LYS A 295 39.71 -3.88 -6.27
N ALA A 296 39.40 -3.24 -7.41
CA ALA A 296 38.69 -1.98 -7.43
C ALA A 296 37.25 -2.11 -6.87
N ARG A 297 36.55 -3.20 -7.23
CA ARG A 297 35.23 -3.55 -6.70
C ARG A 297 35.27 -3.77 -5.18
N GLU A 298 36.21 -4.56 -4.70
CA GLU A 298 36.42 -4.79 -3.26
C GLU A 298 36.74 -3.49 -2.51
N GLY A 299 37.55 -2.61 -3.11
CA GLY A 299 37.84 -1.28 -2.56
C GLY A 299 36.57 -0.43 -2.41
N LYS A 300 35.71 -0.39 -3.43
CA LYS A 300 34.41 0.29 -3.36
C LYS A 300 33.49 -0.32 -2.29
N ILE A 301 33.41 -1.65 -2.20
CA ILE A 301 32.61 -2.34 -1.17
C ILE A 301 33.11 -2.00 0.24
N LYS A 302 34.43 -2.05 0.49
CA LYS A 302 35.01 -1.67 1.78
C LYS A 302 34.73 -0.21 2.14
N ALA A 303 34.84 0.72 1.19
CA ALA A 303 34.50 2.13 1.41
C ALA A 303 33.00 2.35 1.72
N ILE A 304 32.11 1.54 1.13
CA ILE A 304 30.68 1.52 1.47
C ILE A 304 30.46 0.93 2.87
N GLU A 305 31.13 -0.16 3.22
CA GLU A 305 31.07 -0.80 4.55
C GLU A 305 31.58 0.12 5.67
N GLU A 306 32.63 0.91 5.45
CA GLU A 306 33.13 1.88 6.41
C GLU A 306 32.13 3.01 6.70
N LYS A 307 31.31 3.39 5.70
CA LYS A 307 30.21 4.36 5.86
C LYS A 307 28.98 3.75 6.54
N LEU A 308 28.92 2.42 6.67
CA LEU A 308 27.87 1.68 7.37
C LEU A 308 28.28 1.43 8.82
N LEU A 309 27.35 1.61 9.77
CA LEU A 309 27.51 1.01 11.10
C LEU A 309 27.56 -0.53 10.94
N SER A 310 28.28 -1.22 11.83
CA SER A 310 28.54 -2.69 11.89
C SER A 310 27.37 -3.67 11.61
N ARG A 311 26.13 -3.20 11.41
CA ARG A 311 24.94 -4.01 11.05
C ARG A 311 24.09 -3.44 9.90
N GLY A 312 24.69 -2.72 8.94
CA GLY A 312 23.97 -2.24 7.75
C GLY A 312 23.02 -1.07 8.03
N THR A 313 23.34 -0.24 9.03
CA THR A 313 22.65 1.03 9.28
C THR A 313 23.49 2.13 8.67
N PHE A 314 22.97 2.79 7.63
CA PHE A 314 23.59 3.96 7.05
C PHE A 314 23.60 5.10 8.07
N VAL A 315 24.77 5.68 8.33
CA VAL A 315 24.84 6.99 8.97
C VAL A 315 24.67 8.01 7.87
N ARG A 316 23.58 8.78 7.90
CA ARG A 316 23.42 9.85 6.92
C ARG A 316 24.49 10.93 7.14
N PRO A 317 25.24 11.33 6.10
CA PRO A 317 26.19 12.42 6.22
C PRO A 317 25.44 13.71 6.55
N LYS A 318 25.93 14.45 7.55
CA LYS A 318 25.39 15.76 7.92
C LYS A 318 25.96 16.81 6.98
N ILE A 319 25.30 16.99 5.83
CA ILE A 319 25.73 17.96 4.83
C ILE A 319 25.17 19.34 5.21
N GLY A 320 26.04 20.34 5.29
CA GLY A 320 25.66 21.75 5.52
C GLY A 320 25.25 22.11 6.96
N PRO A 321 24.90 23.39 7.20
CA PRO A 321 24.73 23.96 8.55
C PRO A 321 23.51 23.45 9.32
N GLY A 322 22.56 22.77 8.66
CA GLY A 322 21.34 22.23 9.26
C GLY A 322 20.34 23.30 9.73
N ILE A 323 19.05 22.95 9.78
CA ILE A 323 17.97 23.83 10.23
C ILE A 323 17.60 23.45 11.66
N GLU A 324 17.64 24.42 12.58
CA GLU A 324 17.23 24.20 13.96
C GLU A 324 15.70 24.31 14.09
N ILE A 325 15.07 23.21 14.49
CA ILE A 325 13.62 23.09 14.67
C ILE A 325 13.27 22.86 16.14
N GLU A 326 12.07 23.26 16.53
CA GLU A 326 11.49 22.91 17.82
C GLU A 326 10.47 21.79 17.66
N LEU A 327 10.69 20.71 18.41
CA LEU A 327 9.77 19.57 18.48
C LEU A 327 8.54 19.92 19.32
N LYS A 328 7.47 19.14 19.18
CA LYS A 328 6.24 19.29 19.97
C LYS A 328 6.46 19.20 21.48
N ASP A 329 7.50 18.48 21.90
CA ASP A 329 7.89 18.31 23.30
C ASP A 329 8.70 19.50 23.85
N GLY A 330 8.99 20.53 23.03
CA GLY A 330 9.80 21.70 23.35
C GLY A 330 11.31 21.50 23.21
N ARG A 331 11.77 20.28 22.86
CA ARG A 331 13.18 20.00 22.57
C ARG A 331 13.57 20.63 21.23
N ARG A 332 14.79 21.14 21.13
CA ARG A 332 15.37 21.65 19.88
C ARG A 332 16.17 20.53 19.20
N LYS A 333 16.01 20.38 17.88
CA LYS A 333 16.75 19.42 17.06
C LYS A 333 17.32 20.17 15.84
N ARG A 334 18.55 19.85 15.44
CA ARG A 334 19.10 20.28 14.15
C ARG A 334 18.80 19.20 13.11
N VAL A 335 18.15 19.58 12.02
CA VAL A 335 17.81 18.71 10.88
C VAL A 335 18.72 19.07 9.72
N HIS A 336 19.49 18.11 9.22
CA HIS A 336 20.34 18.28 8.04
C HIS A 336 19.64 17.83 6.76
N ASP A 337 18.90 16.72 6.82
CA ASP A 337 18.16 16.15 5.70
C ASP A 337 16.64 16.20 5.99
N PRO A 338 15.83 16.93 5.20
CA PRO A 338 14.38 16.97 5.39
C PRO A 338 13.69 15.64 5.06
N THR A 339 14.35 14.74 4.32
CA THR A 339 13.81 13.43 3.95
C THR A 339 14.09 12.35 5.00
N GLU A 340 14.91 12.65 6.03
CA GLU A 340 15.20 11.72 7.12
C GLU A 340 13.90 11.23 7.76
N MET A 341 13.78 9.91 7.95
CA MET A 341 12.58 9.31 8.53
C MET A 341 12.61 9.33 10.06
N TYR A 342 11.47 9.64 10.65
CA TYR A 342 11.26 9.55 12.09
C TYR A 342 9.95 8.84 12.44
N ILE A 343 9.87 8.41 13.70
CA ILE A 343 8.68 7.76 14.26
C ILE A 343 7.73 8.85 14.78
N ASP A 344 6.67 9.14 14.04
CA ASP A 344 5.64 10.11 14.43
C ASP A 344 4.74 9.55 15.54
N GLN A 345 4.24 8.35 15.31
CA GLN A 345 3.38 7.65 16.25
C GLN A 345 3.84 6.21 16.41
N ALA A 346 3.80 5.71 17.64
CA ALA A 346 4.05 4.32 17.95
C ALA A 346 3.03 3.88 19.00
N TYR A 347 2.16 2.94 18.64
CA TYR A 347 1.09 2.48 19.53
C TYR A 347 0.88 0.97 19.43
N VAL A 348 0.10 0.43 20.36
CA VAL A 348 -0.07 -1.02 20.53
C VAL A 348 -1.54 -1.40 20.43
N GLY A 349 -1.82 -2.41 19.60
CA GLY A 349 -3.10 -3.07 19.49
C GLY A 349 -3.19 -4.35 20.33
N ARG A 350 -4.40 -4.70 20.75
CA ARG A 350 -4.72 -6.01 21.35
C ARG A 350 -5.15 -6.97 20.26
N LEU A 351 -4.78 -8.23 20.40
CA LEU A 351 -5.29 -9.31 19.58
C LEU A 351 -6.08 -10.32 20.41
N GLN A 352 -6.55 -11.37 19.74
CA GLN A 352 -7.18 -12.51 20.37
C GLN A 352 -6.29 -13.07 21.48
N ASN A 353 -6.87 -13.25 22.65
CA ASN A 353 -6.18 -13.84 23.79
C ASN A 353 -6.48 -15.34 23.83
N TYR A 354 -5.51 -16.11 24.31
CA TYR A 354 -5.72 -17.51 24.68
C TYR A 354 -5.88 -17.60 26.19
N TYR A 355 -6.55 -18.65 26.65
CA TYR A 355 -6.85 -18.85 28.07
C TYR A 355 -6.40 -20.23 28.51
N SER A 356 -5.86 -20.32 29.72
CA SER A 356 -5.61 -21.59 30.39
C SER A 356 -6.17 -21.54 31.81
N ARG A 357 -6.52 -22.70 32.36
CA ARG A 357 -6.96 -22.82 33.75
C ARG A 357 -5.73 -22.82 34.65
N SER A 358 -5.77 -22.06 35.74
CA SER A 358 -4.74 -22.02 36.77
C SER A 358 -5.33 -22.59 38.06
N TYR A 359 -4.99 -23.84 38.36
CA TYR A 359 -5.47 -24.52 39.57
C TYR A 359 -4.78 -23.94 40.82
N ARG A 360 -5.57 -23.67 41.85
CA ARG A 360 -5.14 -23.13 43.14
C ARG A 360 -5.53 -24.11 44.26
N ALA A 361 -4.96 -23.89 45.45
CA ALA A 361 -5.35 -24.63 46.64
C ALA A 361 -6.85 -24.45 46.95
N ARG A 362 -7.43 -25.40 47.69
CA ARG A 362 -8.84 -25.40 48.12
C ARG A 362 -9.85 -25.39 46.96
N GLY A 363 -9.56 -26.14 45.89
CA GLY A 363 -10.49 -26.33 44.76
C GLY A 363 -10.78 -25.10 43.90
N ARG A 364 -10.02 -24.01 44.05
CA ARG A 364 -10.19 -22.78 43.27
C ARG A 364 -9.53 -22.89 41.90
N VAL A 365 -10.18 -22.37 40.85
CA VAL A 365 -9.64 -22.36 39.48
C VAL A 365 -9.74 -20.96 38.88
N ASP A 366 -8.59 -20.34 38.67
CA ASP A 366 -8.51 -19.02 38.02
C ASP A 366 -8.36 -19.18 36.50
N ARG A 367 -8.74 -18.14 35.75
CA ARG A 367 -8.47 -18.06 34.31
C ARG A 367 -7.19 -17.27 34.03
N LEU A 368 -6.12 -17.97 33.67
CA LEU A 368 -4.89 -17.34 33.18
C LEU A 368 -5.07 -16.89 31.73
N THR A 369 -4.71 -15.63 31.43
CA THR A 369 -4.85 -15.04 30.09
C THR A 369 -3.49 -14.91 29.41
N HIS A 370 -3.30 -15.65 28.33
CA HIS A 370 -2.14 -15.54 27.43
C HIS A 370 -2.43 -14.46 26.40
N ARG A 371 -1.78 -13.31 26.56
CA ARG A 371 -2.05 -12.11 25.74
C ARG A 371 -1.21 -12.12 24.48
N MET A 372 -1.84 -11.76 23.38
CA MET A 372 -1.16 -11.39 22.14
C MET A 372 -1.43 -9.91 21.83
N SER A 373 -0.42 -9.24 21.29
CA SER A 373 -0.51 -7.83 20.90
C SER A 373 0.26 -7.58 19.62
N THR A 374 -0.11 -6.52 18.91
CA THR A 374 0.62 -6.01 17.74
C THR A 374 1.05 -4.60 18.05
N PHE A 375 2.12 -4.13 17.44
CA PHE A 375 2.40 -2.70 17.42
C PHE A 375 2.20 -2.12 16.03
N THR A 376 1.93 -0.83 15.99
CA THR A 376 1.80 -0.05 14.77
C THR A 376 2.68 1.17 14.90
N VAL A 377 3.48 1.43 13.86
CA VAL A 377 4.35 2.59 13.78
C VAL A 377 3.96 3.39 12.55
N VAL A 378 3.87 4.70 12.73
CA VAL A 378 3.67 5.67 11.65
C VAL A 378 4.99 6.40 11.43
N LEU A 379 5.58 6.17 10.27
CA LEU A 379 6.81 6.82 9.82
C LEU A 379 6.45 8.03 8.96
N LYS A 380 7.16 9.13 9.18
CA LYS A 380 7.09 10.38 8.41
C LYS A 380 8.49 10.93 8.18
N GLU A 381 8.61 11.88 7.27
CA GLU A 381 9.86 12.61 7.00
C GLU A 381 9.99 13.84 7.92
N GLU A 382 11.23 14.24 8.22
CA GLU A 382 11.55 15.44 9.02
C GLU A 382 10.96 16.73 8.45
N LYS A 383 10.66 16.78 7.14
CA LYS A 383 9.87 17.84 6.49
C LYS A 383 8.58 18.17 7.26
N THR A 384 7.91 17.16 7.81
CA THR A 384 6.67 17.35 8.57
C THR A 384 6.93 18.04 9.91
N ARG A 385 8.07 17.77 10.57
CA ARG A 385 8.49 18.44 11.80
C ARG A 385 8.93 19.88 11.56
N MET A 386 9.62 20.13 10.44
CA MET A 386 9.96 21.50 10.02
C MET A 386 8.70 22.35 9.88
N ARG A 387 7.69 21.85 9.15
CA ARG A 387 6.39 22.53 9.05
C ARG A 387 5.74 22.75 10.41
N ILE A 388 5.72 21.73 11.27
CA ILE A 388 5.12 21.86 12.61
C ILE A 388 5.86 22.94 13.43
N SER A 389 7.19 23.01 13.33
CA SER A 389 8.00 24.05 13.96
C SER A 389 7.66 25.44 13.43
N ASP A 390 7.51 25.60 12.11
CA ASP A 390 7.10 26.87 11.49
C ASP A 390 5.71 27.30 11.94
N GLU A 391 4.78 26.34 12.07
CA GLU A 391 3.44 26.61 12.58
C GLU A 391 3.43 26.97 14.06
N ILE A 392 4.31 26.35 14.87
CA ILE A 392 4.49 26.71 16.28
C ILE A 392 5.05 28.13 16.36
N LYS A 393 6.06 28.48 15.54
CA LYS A 393 6.64 29.82 15.47
C LYS A 393 5.60 30.84 15.06
N LYS A 394 4.90 30.62 13.95
CA LYS A 394 3.79 31.48 13.49
C LYS A 394 2.69 31.61 14.53
N LYS A 395 2.36 30.54 15.27
CA LYS A 395 1.38 30.59 16.36
C LYS A 395 1.88 31.43 17.53
N ARG A 396 3.18 31.48 17.80
CA ARG A 396 3.77 32.37 18.82
C ARG A 396 3.79 33.82 18.35
N ASP A 397 4.20 34.06 17.10
CA ASP A 397 4.22 35.41 16.50
C ASP A 397 2.80 36.00 16.44
N ASN A 398 1.79 35.17 16.19
CA ASN A 398 0.37 35.57 16.20
C ASN A 398 -0.22 35.75 17.61
N ARG A 399 0.45 35.32 18.69
CA ARG A 399 -0.05 35.58 20.04
C ARG A 399 0.13 37.05 20.34
N LYS A 400 -0.95 37.69 20.80
CA LYS A 400 -0.88 39.06 21.30
C LYS A 400 0.12 39.13 22.45
N LEU A 401 0.90 40.20 22.48
CA LEU A 401 1.79 40.51 23.58
C LEU A 401 0.96 40.65 24.87
N TRP A 402 1.50 40.19 26.00
CA TRP A 402 0.86 40.42 27.28
C TRP A 402 0.91 41.92 27.60
N THR A 403 -0.24 42.51 27.92
CA THR A 403 -0.38 43.90 28.36
C THR A 403 -0.79 43.92 29.83
N ALA A 404 -0.25 44.88 30.60
CA ALA A 404 -0.53 44.98 32.03
C ALA A 404 -2.02 45.25 32.32
N LEU A 405 -2.65 46.11 31.53
CA LEU A 405 -4.07 46.44 31.58
C LEU A 405 -4.72 46.04 30.24
N PRO A 406 -5.28 44.82 30.11
CA PRO A 406 -5.90 44.38 28.88
C PRO A 406 -7.35 44.86 28.77
N ASP A 407 -7.75 45.33 27.59
CA ASP A 407 -9.13 45.65 27.27
C ASP A 407 -9.97 44.37 27.17
N ARG A 408 -10.57 43.97 28.29
CA ARG A 408 -11.48 42.83 28.34
C ARG A 408 -12.89 43.32 27.99
N PRO A 409 -13.61 42.62 27.09
CA PRO A 409 -14.99 43.00 26.80
C PRO A 409 -15.85 42.84 28.05
N VAL A 410 -16.74 43.81 28.29
CA VAL A 410 -17.79 43.68 29.31
C VAL A 410 -18.74 42.57 28.84
N LEU A 411 -18.79 41.47 29.57
CA LEU A 411 -19.53 40.26 29.16
C LEU A 411 -21.04 40.36 29.38
N ALA A 412 -21.49 41.35 30.17
CA ALA A 412 -22.89 41.55 30.51
C ALA A 412 -23.47 42.69 29.66
N GLN A 413 -24.65 42.45 29.07
CA GLN A 413 -25.43 43.46 28.38
C GLN A 413 -26.55 43.96 29.30
N GLN A 414 -26.68 45.28 29.43
CA GLN A 414 -27.78 45.96 30.11
C GLN A 414 -28.53 46.80 29.08
N GLN A 415 -29.83 47.01 29.28
CA GLN A 415 -30.67 47.80 28.35
C GLN A 415 -30.57 49.31 28.55
N TYR A 416 -29.74 49.75 29.51
CA TYR A 416 -29.52 51.15 29.84
C TYR A 416 -28.02 51.40 30.05
N CYS A 417 -27.58 52.63 29.80
CA CYS A 417 -26.22 53.07 30.06
C CYS A 417 -25.99 53.16 31.58
N LEU A 418 -24.90 52.56 32.05
CA LEU A 418 -24.48 52.63 33.47
C LEU A 418 -23.48 53.77 33.72
N TRP A 419 -22.69 54.10 32.70
CA TRP A 419 -21.71 55.18 32.65
C TRP A 419 -21.51 55.61 31.20
#